data_AF-A0A6J7J141-F1
#
_entry.id   AF-A0A6J7J141-F1
#
_cell.length_a   1.000
_cell.length_b   1.000
_cell.length_c   1.000
_cell.angle_alpha   90.00
_cell.angle_beta   90.00
_cell.angle_gamma   90.00
#
_symmetry.space_group_name_H-M   'P 1'
#
loop_
_entity.id
_entity.type
_entity.pdbx_description
1 polymer ?
#
loop_
_entity_poly.entity_id
_entity_poly.type
_entity_poly.pdbx_seq_one_letter_code
_entity_poly.pdbx_strand_id
1 'polypeptide(L)'
;MADELNWPHLVRPAVPILYLDLNHFIFLARASQSVDRAPSGYGELGAALRSAVRSGRVVVPLSAQHVWEMHGIADPRQRRDIATVMKDLSGFEYLLGRVDIGQLEIEAGIRHILGEQAPAVPWPLIRPTIGQALGIVGGVKIVNEAGQDVSESMRAEMGATEFDAFVASANVAFEQGLLAGPSDEDAEMLRRDYGYSPEAARASGESRLAFEVDLAGRLAADERWRRGRLRDVVSAREFAHERIDVLNRMNQQRAEIATLNGGWFEATEPS
;
A
#
# COMPACT_ATOMS: atom_id res chain seq x y z
N MET A 1 -2.39 15.66 31.55
CA MET A 1 -1.82 14.30 31.36
C MET A 1 -1.18 14.33 29.98
N ALA A 2 0.08 13.94 29.86
CA ALA A 2 0.68 13.83 28.53
C ALA A 2 -0.11 12.75 27.78
N ASP A 3 -0.68 13.08 26.63
CA ASP A 3 -1.43 12.14 25.79
C ASP A 3 -0.49 10.98 25.44
N GLU A 4 -0.69 9.84 26.09
CA GLU A 4 0.06 8.62 25.80
C GLU A 4 -0.35 8.17 24.40
N LEU A 5 0.56 8.33 23.44
CA LEU A 5 0.35 7.93 22.06
C LEU A 5 0.34 6.40 22.00
N ASN A 6 -0.85 5.80 21.97
CA ASN A 6 -1.03 4.37 21.74
C ASN A 6 -0.76 4.05 20.27
N TRP A 7 0.49 3.73 19.96
CA TRP A 7 0.90 3.37 18.61
C TRP A 7 0.38 1.98 18.21
N PRO A 8 -0.07 1.76 16.97
CA PRO A 8 -0.42 0.44 16.47
C PRO A 8 0.72 -0.56 16.62
N HIS A 9 0.37 -1.83 16.78
CA HIS A 9 1.32 -2.93 16.90
C HIS A 9 1.91 -3.27 15.53
N LEU A 10 2.79 -2.39 15.05
CA LEU A 10 3.49 -2.45 13.77
C LEU A 10 4.95 -2.86 13.96
N VAL A 11 5.45 -3.78 13.12
CA VAL A 11 6.87 -4.07 12.99
C VAL A 11 7.49 -3.18 11.95
N ARG A 12 8.56 -2.48 12.33
CA ARG A 12 9.45 -1.80 11.38
C ARG A 12 10.66 -2.69 11.14
N PRO A 13 11.26 -2.66 9.93
CA PRO A 13 12.57 -3.25 9.72
C PRO A 13 13.57 -2.72 10.74
N ALA A 14 14.49 -3.57 11.19
CA ALA A 14 15.58 -3.19 12.08
C ALA A 14 16.63 -2.29 11.39
N VAL A 15 16.52 -2.12 10.07
CA VAL A 15 17.40 -1.32 9.23
C VAL A 15 16.70 -0.03 8.81
N PRO A 16 17.46 1.02 8.46
CA PRO A 16 16.88 2.28 7.99
C PRO A 16 15.92 2.08 6.82
N ILE A 17 14.79 2.78 6.88
CA ILE A 17 13.86 2.93 5.75
C ILE A 17 14.26 4.20 5.01
N LEU A 18 14.64 4.07 3.74
CA LEU A 18 14.89 5.20 2.86
C LEU A 18 13.72 5.34 1.89
N TYR A 19 12.86 6.30 2.16
CA TYR A 19 11.79 6.65 1.23
C TYR A 19 12.34 7.55 0.12
N LEU A 20 12.16 7.14 -1.13
CA LEU A 20 12.53 7.93 -2.29
C LEU A 20 11.26 8.43 -2.95
N ASP A 21 11.22 9.71 -3.28
CA ASP A 21 10.18 10.29 -4.14
C ASP A 21 10.36 9.80 -5.60
N LEU A 22 9.29 9.80 -6.40
CA LEU A 22 9.34 9.44 -7.83
C LEU A 22 10.42 10.22 -8.59
N ASN A 23 10.67 11.47 -8.22
CA ASN A 23 11.72 12.31 -8.81
C ASN A 23 13.09 11.62 -8.78
N HIS A 24 13.42 10.99 -7.65
CA HIS A 24 14.69 10.29 -7.47
C HIS A 24 14.75 9.02 -8.32
N PHE A 25 13.66 8.27 -8.41
CA PHE A 25 13.58 7.11 -9.32
C PHE A 25 13.75 7.54 -10.79
N ILE A 26 13.16 8.66 -11.21
CA ILE A 26 13.32 9.25 -12.55
C ILE A 26 14.81 9.57 -12.81
N PHE A 27 15.47 10.28 -11.89
CA PHE A 27 16.87 10.65 -12.07
C PHE A 27 17.80 9.45 -12.05
N LEU A 28 17.54 8.45 -11.21
CA LEU A 28 18.28 7.19 -11.19
C LEU A 28 18.11 6.40 -12.50
N ALA A 29 16.90 6.36 -13.05
CA ALA A 29 16.63 5.73 -14.35
C ALA A 29 17.38 6.45 -15.47
N ARG A 30 17.33 7.80 -15.50
CA ARG A 30 18.09 8.61 -16.47
C ARG A 30 19.60 8.40 -16.37
N ALA A 31 20.13 8.38 -15.15
CA ALA A 31 21.55 8.15 -14.90
C ALA A 31 22.02 6.77 -15.37
N SER A 32 21.14 5.76 -15.33
CA SER A 32 21.46 4.42 -15.86
C SER A 32 21.56 4.35 -17.38
N GLN A 33 20.98 5.33 -18.09
CA GLN A 33 21.07 5.44 -19.55
C GLN A 33 22.27 6.25 -20.01
N SER A 34 22.58 7.36 -19.32
CA SER A 34 23.74 8.20 -19.59
C SER A 34 24.01 9.15 -18.41
N VAL A 35 25.29 9.43 -18.16
CA VAL A 35 25.77 10.32 -17.09
C VAL A 35 25.23 11.74 -17.24
N ASP A 36 25.01 12.22 -18.47
CA ASP A 36 24.58 13.59 -18.75
C ASP A 36 23.05 13.80 -18.65
N ARG A 37 22.28 12.74 -18.43
CA ARG A 37 20.80 12.80 -18.39
C ARG A 37 20.23 13.02 -16.99
N ALA A 38 21.08 13.03 -15.96
CA ALA A 38 20.69 13.23 -14.58
C ALA A 38 21.61 14.26 -13.89
N PRO A 39 21.19 14.84 -12.76
CA PRO A 39 22.08 15.67 -11.95
C PRO A 39 23.36 14.91 -11.59
N SER A 40 24.47 15.64 -11.45
CA SER A 40 25.77 15.06 -11.11
C SER A 40 25.68 14.23 -9.82
N GLY A 41 26.38 13.10 -9.79
CA GLY A 41 26.42 12.17 -8.66
C GLY A 41 25.32 11.10 -8.65
N TYR A 42 24.29 11.16 -9.50
CA TYR A 42 23.22 10.14 -9.50
C TYR A 42 23.69 8.74 -9.95
N GLY A 43 24.73 8.65 -10.79
CA GLY A 43 25.34 7.38 -11.14
C GLY A 43 25.98 6.70 -9.92
N GLU A 44 26.76 7.44 -9.14
CA GLU A 44 27.40 6.96 -7.91
C GLU A 44 26.35 6.66 -6.83
N LEU A 45 25.36 7.53 -6.66
CA LEU A 45 24.23 7.31 -5.76
C LEU A 45 23.48 6.01 -6.10
N GLY A 46 23.18 5.79 -7.38
CA GLY A 46 22.52 4.58 -7.84
C GLY A 46 23.33 3.32 -7.54
N ALA A 47 24.64 3.35 -7.75
CA ALA A 47 25.53 2.24 -7.41
C ALA A 47 25.57 1.98 -5.89
N ALA A 48 25.68 3.04 -5.09
CA ALA A 48 25.70 2.97 -3.63
C ALA A 48 24.38 2.43 -3.06
N LEU A 49 23.24 2.89 -3.57
CA LEU A 49 21.92 2.42 -3.17
C LEU A 49 21.72 0.94 -3.48
N ARG A 50 22.04 0.50 -4.71
CA ARG A 50 21.95 -0.91 -5.09
C ARG A 50 22.86 -1.78 -4.22
N SER A 51 24.06 -1.31 -3.88
CA SER A 51 24.95 -2.00 -2.94
C SER A 51 24.33 -2.09 -1.54
N ALA A 52 23.79 -0.99 -1.01
CA ALA A 52 23.19 -0.94 0.30
C ALA A 52 21.98 -1.88 0.43
N VAL A 53 21.08 -1.86 -0.56
CA VAL A 53 19.91 -2.75 -0.64
C VAL A 53 20.35 -4.22 -0.70
N ARG A 54 21.25 -4.59 -1.61
CA ARG A 54 21.75 -5.99 -1.71
C ARG A 54 22.43 -6.48 -0.44
N SER A 55 23.10 -5.60 0.29
CA SER A 55 23.74 -5.93 1.57
C SER A 55 22.79 -5.88 2.77
N GLY A 56 21.50 -5.61 2.56
CA GLY A 56 20.52 -5.50 3.64
C GLY A 56 20.75 -4.32 4.59
N ARG A 57 21.45 -3.26 4.16
CA ARG A 57 21.75 -2.09 5.00
C ARG A 57 20.63 -1.04 5.01
N VAL A 58 19.72 -1.12 4.06
CA VAL A 58 18.58 -0.19 3.90
C VAL A 58 17.44 -0.91 3.20
N VAL A 59 16.21 -0.53 3.50
CA VAL A 59 15.03 -0.90 2.71
C VAL A 59 14.49 0.36 2.03
N VAL A 60 14.15 0.24 0.75
CA VAL A 60 13.62 1.33 -0.07
C VAL A 60 12.20 0.95 -0.51
N PRO A 61 11.17 1.14 0.34
CA PRO A 61 9.83 0.71 0.00
C PRO A 61 9.16 1.67 -1.00
N LEU A 62 8.23 1.13 -1.78
CA LEU A 62 7.29 1.90 -2.58
C LEU A 62 6.06 2.27 -1.74
N SER A 63 5.10 2.96 -2.35
CA SER A 63 3.83 3.34 -1.73
C SER A 63 2.79 3.52 -2.82
N ALA A 64 1.50 3.56 -2.46
CA ALA A 64 0.42 3.81 -3.41
C ALA A 64 0.65 5.08 -4.24
N GLN A 65 1.26 6.11 -3.65
CA GLN A 65 1.62 7.36 -4.36
C GLN A 65 2.49 7.14 -5.60
N HIS A 66 3.49 6.24 -5.52
CA HIS A 66 4.36 5.94 -6.66
C HIS A 66 3.56 5.42 -7.85
N VAL A 67 2.54 4.60 -7.60
CA VAL A 67 1.70 4.01 -8.63
C VAL A 67 0.91 5.11 -9.33
N TRP A 68 0.29 5.99 -8.54
CA TRP A 68 -0.49 7.13 -9.06
C TRP A 68 0.37 8.05 -9.92
N GLU A 69 1.57 8.38 -9.47
CA GLU A 69 2.46 9.27 -10.19
C GLU A 69 3.05 8.59 -11.45
N MET A 70 3.33 7.28 -11.39
CA MET A 70 3.73 6.48 -12.54
C MET A 70 2.68 6.47 -13.66
N HIS A 71 1.39 6.39 -13.31
CA HIS A 71 0.30 6.53 -14.28
C HIS A 71 0.29 7.91 -14.96
N GLY A 72 0.80 8.94 -14.28
CA GLY A 72 0.96 10.30 -14.79
C GLY A 72 1.95 10.42 -15.95
N ILE A 73 2.92 9.51 -16.06
CA ILE A 73 3.98 9.54 -17.08
C ILE A 73 3.44 9.03 -18.42
N ALA A 74 3.49 9.87 -19.45
CA ALA A 74 2.95 9.52 -20.77
C ALA A 74 3.82 8.51 -21.54
N ASP A 75 5.15 8.66 -21.53
CA ASP A 75 6.07 7.83 -22.30
C ASP A 75 6.19 6.40 -21.71
N PRO A 76 5.78 5.35 -22.45
CA PRO A 76 5.89 3.96 -22.00
C PRO A 76 7.33 3.47 -21.82
N ARG A 77 8.31 4.05 -22.54
CA ARG A 77 9.73 3.71 -22.35
C ARG A 77 10.21 4.26 -21.02
N GLN A 78 9.93 5.54 -20.75
CA GLN A 78 10.24 6.17 -19.47
C GLN A 78 9.62 5.40 -18.29
N ARG A 79 8.34 4.99 -18.38
CA ARG A 79 7.71 4.17 -17.33
C ARG A 79 8.44 2.85 -17.09
N ARG A 80 8.81 2.13 -18.16
CA ARG A 80 9.56 0.86 -18.06
C ARG A 80 10.93 1.02 -17.41
N ASP A 81 11.65 2.07 -17.76
CA ASP A 81 12.98 2.35 -17.20
C ASP A 81 12.88 2.65 -15.69
N ILE A 82 11.87 3.44 -15.29
CA ILE A 82 11.62 3.76 -13.88
C ILE A 82 11.18 2.51 -13.11
N ALA A 83 10.24 1.73 -13.64
CA ALA A 83 9.76 0.49 -13.02
C ALA A 83 10.91 -0.52 -12.79
N THR A 84 11.90 -0.54 -13.69
CA THR A 84 13.10 -1.37 -13.53
C THR A 84 13.95 -0.91 -12.34
N VAL A 85 14.17 0.40 -12.18
CA VAL A 85 14.91 0.93 -11.02
C VAL A 85 14.12 0.71 -9.73
N MET A 86 12.80 0.91 -9.74
CA MET A 86 11.92 0.62 -8.60
C MET A 86 12.06 -0.83 -8.18
N LYS A 87 11.91 -1.78 -9.11
CA LYS A 87 12.15 -3.21 -8.87
C LYS A 87 13.50 -3.48 -8.21
N ASP A 88 14.57 -2.92 -8.77
CA ASP A 88 15.93 -3.21 -8.32
C ASP A 88 16.22 -2.68 -6.91
N LEU A 89 15.57 -1.60 -6.49
CA LEU A 89 15.78 -0.98 -5.19
C LEU A 89 14.78 -1.44 -4.13
N SER A 90 13.53 -1.70 -4.51
CA SER A 90 12.46 -2.03 -3.57
C SER A 90 12.10 -3.51 -3.54
N GLY A 91 12.39 -4.27 -4.60
CA GLY A 91 11.85 -5.62 -4.76
C GLY A 91 10.32 -5.68 -4.82
N PHE A 92 9.65 -4.54 -5.06
CA PHE A 92 8.20 -4.36 -4.91
C PHE A 92 7.67 -4.64 -3.50
N GLU A 93 8.49 -4.26 -2.51
CA GLU A 93 8.05 -4.04 -1.14
C GLU A 93 7.39 -2.65 -1.04
N TYR A 94 6.23 -2.58 -0.38
CA TYR A 94 5.45 -1.35 -0.24
C TYR A 94 5.22 -1.01 1.23
N LEU A 95 5.23 0.29 1.54
CA LEU A 95 4.70 0.81 2.78
C LEU A 95 3.20 0.53 2.85
N LEU A 96 2.77 0.12 4.04
CA LEU A 96 1.36 -0.06 4.36
C LEU A 96 0.56 1.21 4.06
N GLY A 97 -0.64 1.04 3.50
CA GLY A 97 -1.50 2.15 3.13
C GLY A 97 -1.94 2.99 4.33
N ARG A 98 -2.27 4.26 4.08
CA ARG A 98 -2.78 5.17 5.14
C ARG A 98 -4.06 4.65 5.79
N VAL A 99 -4.92 3.99 5.00
CA VAL A 99 -6.18 3.40 5.47
C VAL A 99 -5.90 2.28 6.47
N ASP A 100 -4.99 1.36 6.15
CA ASP A 100 -4.64 0.24 7.02
C ASP A 100 -3.91 0.72 8.28
N ILE A 101 -2.97 1.67 8.16
CA ILE A 101 -2.32 2.29 9.33
C ILE A 101 -3.38 2.95 10.21
N GLY A 102 -4.31 3.71 9.62
CA GLY A 102 -5.39 4.36 10.34
C GLY A 102 -6.34 3.39 11.04
N GLN A 103 -6.64 2.26 10.41
CA GLN A 103 -7.40 1.17 11.03
C GLN A 103 -6.65 0.59 12.23
N LEU A 104 -5.37 0.27 12.06
CA LEU A 104 -4.55 -0.28 13.15
C LEU A 104 -4.40 0.70 14.32
N GLU A 105 -4.30 2.01 14.04
CA GLU A 105 -4.31 3.07 15.05
C GLU A 105 -5.61 3.08 15.86
N ILE A 106 -6.77 3.00 15.18
CA ILE A 106 -8.08 2.94 15.83
C ILE A 106 -8.21 1.67 16.67
N GLU A 107 -7.81 0.52 16.13
CA GLU A 107 -7.82 -0.76 16.84
C GLU A 107 -6.96 -0.73 18.10
N ALA A 108 -5.78 -0.12 18.02
CA ALA A 108 -4.90 0.03 19.18
C ALA A 108 -5.52 0.95 20.24
N GLY A 109 -6.13 2.07 19.83
CA GLY A 109 -6.83 2.98 20.74
C GLY A 109 -8.02 2.32 21.44
N ILE A 110 -8.87 1.60 20.70
CA ILE A 110 -10.01 0.86 21.28
C ILE A 110 -9.51 -0.21 22.27
N ARG A 111 -8.50 -1.00 21.88
CA ARG A 111 -7.92 -2.02 22.77
C ARG A 111 -7.42 -1.42 24.06
N HIS A 112 -6.71 -0.29 23.99
CA HIS A 112 -6.23 0.41 25.17
C HIS A 112 -7.38 0.88 26.08
N ILE A 113 -8.43 1.48 25.51
CA ILE A 113 -9.62 1.93 26.26
C ILE A 113 -10.32 0.75 26.96
N LEU A 114 -10.38 -0.41 26.31
CA LEU A 114 -11.05 -1.60 26.81
C LEU A 114 -10.15 -2.51 27.69
N GLY A 115 -8.87 -2.17 27.85
CA GLY A 115 -7.91 -3.02 28.58
C GLY A 115 -7.58 -4.34 27.87
N GLU A 116 -7.80 -4.42 26.55
CA GLU A 116 -7.55 -5.61 25.74
C GLU A 116 -6.04 -5.75 25.41
N GLN A 117 -5.56 -6.99 25.36
CA GLN A 117 -4.19 -7.28 24.97
C GLN A 117 -3.94 -7.01 23.49
N ALA A 118 -2.71 -6.64 23.15
CA ALA A 118 -2.31 -6.50 21.76
C ALA A 118 -2.27 -7.86 21.04
N PRO A 119 -2.50 -7.88 19.70
CA PRO A 119 -2.31 -9.07 18.91
C PRO A 119 -0.92 -9.64 19.11
N ALA A 120 -0.83 -10.97 19.30
CA ALA A 120 0.45 -11.65 19.48
C ALA A 120 1.38 -11.49 18.27
N VAL A 121 0.81 -11.37 17.07
CA VAL A 121 1.56 -11.15 15.83
C VAL A 121 1.42 -9.68 15.41
N PRO A 122 2.51 -8.89 15.43
CA PRO A 122 2.50 -7.52 14.94
C PRO A 122 2.41 -7.44 13.42
N TRP A 123 1.83 -6.35 12.92
CA TRP A 123 1.65 -6.12 11.49
C TRP A 123 2.92 -5.56 10.85
N PRO A 124 3.47 -6.15 9.76
CA PRO A 124 4.63 -5.58 9.09
C PRO A 124 4.28 -4.23 8.43
N LEU A 125 5.08 -3.19 8.70
CA LEU A 125 4.93 -1.88 8.06
C LEU A 125 5.23 -1.93 6.56
N ILE A 126 6.12 -2.84 6.16
CA ILE A 126 6.52 -3.04 4.77
C ILE A 126 6.05 -4.43 4.37
N ARG A 127 5.39 -4.52 3.21
CA ARG A 127 4.79 -5.77 2.72
C ARG A 127 4.97 -5.92 1.22
N PRO A 128 5.01 -7.15 0.71
CA PRO A 128 5.05 -7.38 -0.73
C PRO A 128 3.71 -7.05 -1.37
N THR A 129 3.76 -6.68 -2.65
CA THR A 129 2.64 -6.38 -3.55
C THR A 129 1.93 -5.04 -3.33
N ILE A 130 1.52 -4.42 -4.44
CA ILE A 130 0.80 -3.15 -4.44
C ILE A 130 -0.54 -3.23 -3.71
N GLY A 131 -1.19 -4.40 -3.74
CA GLY A 131 -2.51 -4.58 -3.11
C GLY A 131 -2.47 -4.14 -1.65
N GLN A 132 -1.40 -4.44 -0.93
CA GLN A 132 -1.21 -4.07 0.48
C GLN A 132 -1.10 -2.56 0.69
N ALA A 133 -0.60 -1.79 -0.30
CA ALA A 133 -0.60 -0.33 -0.24
C ALA A 133 -2.00 0.27 -0.49
N LEU A 134 -2.89 -0.51 -1.10
CA LEU A 134 -4.27 -0.14 -1.42
C LEU A 134 -5.31 -0.78 -0.46
N GLY A 135 -4.87 -1.49 0.59
CA GLY A 135 -5.76 -2.21 1.52
C GLY A 135 -6.43 -3.45 0.93
N ILE A 136 -5.87 -4.01 -0.15
CA ILE A 136 -6.35 -5.20 -0.87
C ILE A 136 -5.38 -6.37 -0.63
N VAL A 137 -5.91 -7.58 -0.49
CA VAL A 137 -5.06 -8.79 -0.51
C VAL A 137 -4.52 -8.97 -1.93
N GLY A 138 -3.28 -8.55 -2.14
CA GLY A 138 -2.55 -8.70 -3.40
C GLY A 138 -1.93 -10.09 -3.59
N GLY A 139 -1.29 -10.28 -4.74
CA GLY A 139 -0.62 -11.52 -5.13
C GLY A 139 -1.28 -12.24 -6.29
N VAL A 140 -0.48 -12.88 -7.14
CA VAL A 140 -0.93 -13.69 -8.26
C VAL A 140 -1.56 -14.97 -7.72
N LYS A 141 -2.76 -15.29 -8.21
CA LYS A 141 -3.43 -16.58 -8.01
C LYS A 141 -3.34 -17.41 -9.27
N ILE A 142 -3.14 -18.71 -9.11
CA ILE A 142 -3.12 -19.65 -10.23
C ILE A 142 -4.50 -20.29 -10.33
N VAL A 143 -5.15 -20.10 -11.47
CA VAL A 143 -6.48 -20.65 -11.73
C VAL A 143 -6.45 -21.61 -12.92
N ASN A 144 -7.31 -22.62 -12.88
CA ASN A 144 -7.53 -23.51 -14.02
C ASN A 144 -8.45 -22.86 -15.08
N GLU A 145 -8.72 -23.56 -16.18
CA GLU A 145 -9.61 -23.09 -17.25
C GLU A 145 -11.04 -22.81 -16.77
N ALA A 146 -11.48 -23.45 -15.69
CA ALA A 146 -12.77 -23.22 -15.05
C ALA A 146 -12.76 -22.03 -14.06
N GLY A 147 -11.63 -21.33 -13.91
CA GLY A 147 -11.47 -20.19 -13.01
C GLY A 147 -11.32 -20.56 -11.53
N GLN A 148 -11.10 -21.84 -11.21
CA GLN A 148 -10.91 -22.32 -9.84
C GLN A 148 -9.47 -22.15 -9.41
N ASP A 149 -9.23 -21.70 -8.17
CA ASP A 149 -7.90 -21.59 -7.59
C ASP A 149 -7.29 -22.99 -7.38
N VAL A 150 -6.16 -23.23 -8.04
CA VAL A 150 -5.42 -24.50 -8.02
C VAL A 150 -4.02 -24.33 -7.43
N SER A 151 -3.78 -23.23 -6.71
CA SER A 151 -2.47 -22.89 -6.15
C SER A 151 -1.95 -23.98 -5.21
N GLU A 152 -2.80 -24.55 -4.35
CA GLU A 152 -2.39 -25.60 -3.41
C GLU A 152 -2.06 -26.92 -4.09
N SER A 153 -2.85 -27.35 -5.08
CA SER A 153 -2.58 -28.58 -5.82
C SER A 153 -1.29 -28.48 -6.62
N MET A 154 -1.06 -27.33 -7.26
CA MET A 154 0.17 -27.06 -8.00
C MET A 154 1.38 -26.98 -7.08
N ARG A 155 1.22 -26.41 -5.87
CA ARG A 155 2.28 -26.41 -4.84
C ARG A 155 2.63 -27.82 -4.38
N ALA A 156 1.64 -28.71 -4.25
CA ALA A 156 1.87 -30.10 -3.86
C ALA A 156 2.60 -30.90 -4.96
N GLU A 157 2.30 -30.61 -6.23
CA GLU A 157 2.91 -31.30 -7.38
C GLU A 157 4.34 -30.82 -7.67
N MET A 158 4.57 -29.51 -7.72
CA MET A 158 5.88 -28.91 -8.01
C MET A 158 6.82 -28.93 -6.81
N GLY A 159 6.28 -29.12 -5.61
CA GLY A 159 7.00 -28.93 -4.35
C GLY A 159 7.05 -27.47 -3.91
N ALA A 160 6.99 -27.26 -2.59
CA ALA A 160 6.79 -25.94 -1.99
C ALA A 160 7.86 -24.91 -2.40
N THR A 161 9.13 -25.29 -2.46
CA THR A 161 10.23 -24.36 -2.78
C THR A 161 10.17 -23.85 -4.21
N GLU A 162 9.92 -24.74 -5.17
CA GLU A 162 9.85 -24.38 -6.58
C GLU A 162 8.60 -23.54 -6.86
N PHE A 163 7.47 -23.92 -6.26
CA PHE A 163 6.24 -23.16 -6.32
C PHE A 163 6.39 -21.74 -5.74
N ASP A 164 7.01 -21.60 -4.56
CA ASP A 164 7.20 -20.29 -3.93
C ASP A 164 8.10 -19.39 -4.77
N ALA A 165 9.16 -19.94 -5.37
CA ALA A 165 10.03 -19.20 -6.29
C ALA A 165 9.30 -18.78 -7.58
N PHE A 166 8.44 -19.66 -8.11
CA PHE A 166 7.60 -19.37 -9.27
C PHE A 166 6.62 -18.23 -8.97
N VAL A 167 5.86 -18.33 -7.88
CA VAL A 167 4.88 -17.30 -7.48
C VAL A 167 5.58 -15.98 -7.17
N ALA A 168 6.73 -16.00 -6.50
CA ALA A 168 7.53 -14.79 -6.27
C ALA A 168 7.94 -14.13 -7.59
N SER A 169 8.40 -14.92 -8.57
CA SER A 169 8.77 -14.41 -9.88
C SER A 169 7.57 -13.85 -10.66
N ALA A 170 6.43 -14.54 -10.59
CA ALA A 170 5.18 -14.09 -11.21
C ALA A 170 4.67 -12.78 -10.60
N ASN A 171 4.73 -12.65 -9.26
CA ASN A 171 4.40 -11.41 -8.57
C ASN A 171 5.30 -10.26 -9.02
N VAL A 172 6.61 -10.47 -9.08
CA VAL A 172 7.55 -9.43 -9.55
C VAL A 172 7.25 -9.02 -10.99
N ALA A 173 6.94 -9.97 -11.88
CA ALA A 173 6.58 -9.68 -13.26
C ALA A 173 5.26 -8.89 -13.35
N PHE A 174 4.26 -9.27 -12.55
CA PHE A 174 2.97 -8.58 -12.48
C PHE A 174 3.14 -7.14 -11.99
N GLU A 175 3.85 -6.93 -10.88
CA GLU A 175 4.11 -5.61 -10.30
C GLU A 175 4.88 -4.71 -11.27
N GLN A 176 5.90 -5.26 -11.95
CA GLN A 176 6.64 -4.55 -12.98
C GLN A 176 5.74 -4.16 -14.16
N GLY A 177 4.88 -5.08 -14.62
CA GLY A 177 3.92 -4.83 -15.69
C GLY A 177 2.90 -3.77 -15.32
N LEU A 178 2.40 -3.78 -14.09
CA LEU A 178 1.45 -2.81 -13.58
C LEU A 178 2.03 -1.38 -13.57
N LEU A 179 3.26 -1.21 -13.09
CA LEU A 179 3.92 0.10 -13.01
C LEU A 179 4.41 0.58 -14.39
N ALA A 180 4.95 -0.31 -15.21
CA ALA A 180 5.36 0.01 -16.57
C ALA A 180 4.15 0.40 -17.45
N GLY A 181 3.01 -0.23 -17.20
CA GLY A 181 1.84 -0.17 -18.06
C GLY A 181 2.09 -0.83 -19.43
N PRO A 182 1.05 -0.94 -20.27
CA PRO A 182 1.16 -1.50 -21.60
C PRO A 182 2.02 -0.62 -22.53
N SER A 183 2.50 -1.25 -23.61
CA SER A 183 3.01 -0.50 -24.77
C SER A 183 1.88 0.25 -25.48
N ASP A 184 2.19 1.17 -26.39
CA ASP A 184 1.15 1.89 -27.13
C ASP A 184 0.29 0.94 -27.99
N GLU A 185 0.91 -0.07 -28.59
CA GLU A 185 0.25 -1.11 -29.39
C GLU A 185 -0.69 -1.99 -28.53
N ASP A 186 -0.20 -2.44 -27.37
CA ASP A 186 -1.00 -3.23 -26.43
C ASP A 186 -2.13 -2.39 -25.80
N ALA A 187 -1.91 -1.10 -25.58
CA ALA A 187 -2.89 -0.21 -24.96
C ALA A 187 -4.14 -0.03 -25.83
N GLU A 188 -4.00 -0.01 -27.15
CA GLU A 188 -5.14 0.03 -28.08
C GLU A 188 -5.98 -1.26 -28.02
N MET A 189 -5.31 -2.41 -28.04
CA MET A 189 -5.97 -3.71 -27.88
C MET A 189 -6.67 -3.81 -26.52
N LEU A 190 -5.98 -3.48 -25.43
CA LEU A 190 -6.52 -3.55 -24.08
C LEU A 190 -7.71 -2.60 -23.87
N ARG A 191 -7.69 -1.42 -24.50
CA ARG A 191 -8.84 -0.50 -24.50
C ARG A 191 -10.05 -1.12 -25.17
N ARG A 192 -9.85 -1.72 -26.34
CA ARG A 192 -10.92 -2.29 -27.17
C ARG A 192 -11.55 -3.54 -26.55
N ASP A 193 -10.70 -4.46 -26.09
CA ASP A 193 -11.13 -5.82 -25.80
C ASP A 193 -11.32 -6.07 -24.29
N TYR A 194 -10.67 -5.26 -23.44
CA TYR A 194 -10.63 -5.47 -21.99
C TYR A 194 -10.99 -4.21 -21.18
N GLY A 195 -11.45 -3.13 -21.84
CA GLY A 195 -11.93 -1.91 -21.18
C GLY A 195 -10.86 -1.15 -20.40
N TYR A 196 -9.58 -1.29 -20.76
CA TYR A 196 -8.48 -0.58 -20.10
C TYR A 196 -8.64 0.95 -20.20
N SER A 197 -8.93 1.63 -19.08
CA SER A 197 -9.01 3.10 -19.03
C SER A 197 -8.09 3.67 -17.93
N PRO A 198 -6.84 4.01 -18.26
CA PRO A 198 -5.93 4.67 -17.32
C PRO A 198 -6.41 6.09 -16.91
N GLU A 199 -7.34 6.67 -17.66
CA GLU A 199 -7.94 7.98 -17.39
C GLU A 199 -8.98 7.90 -16.25
N ALA A 200 -9.73 6.80 -16.15
CA ALA A 200 -10.68 6.58 -15.05
C ALA A 200 -9.99 6.54 -13.67
N ALA A 201 -8.78 6.00 -13.61
CA ALA A 201 -7.96 6.02 -12.40
C ALA A 201 -7.55 7.46 -12.01
N ARG A 202 -7.24 8.34 -12.98
CA ARG A 202 -6.94 9.76 -12.72
C ARG A 202 -8.14 10.50 -12.12
N ALA A 203 -9.36 10.21 -12.57
CA ALA A 203 -10.58 10.82 -12.04
C ALA A 203 -10.83 10.51 -10.54
N SER A 204 -10.37 9.35 -10.06
CA SER A 204 -10.40 9.02 -8.61
C SER A 204 -9.43 9.90 -7.80
N GLY A 205 -8.26 10.21 -8.34
CA GLY A 205 -7.31 11.16 -7.74
C GLY A 205 -7.85 12.60 -7.69
N GLU A 206 -8.63 13.01 -8.70
CA GLU A 206 -9.32 14.30 -8.72
C GLU A 206 -10.35 14.44 -7.59
N SER A 207 -10.98 13.34 -7.14
CA SER A 207 -11.88 13.34 -5.97
C SER A 207 -11.16 13.73 -4.68
N ARG A 208 -9.93 13.23 -4.46
CA ARG A 208 -9.10 13.65 -3.31
C ARG A 208 -8.69 15.11 -3.42
N LEU A 209 -8.26 15.55 -4.60
CA LEU A 209 -7.89 16.95 -4.81
C LEU A 209 -9.10 17.87 -4.55
N ALA A 210 -10.29 17.50 -5.04
CA ALA A 210 -11.52 18.22 -4.78
C ALA A 210 -11.88 18.26 -3.29
N PHE A 211 -11.64 17.16 -2.56
CA PHE A 211 -11.86 17.09 -1.12
C PHE A 211 -10.95 18.06 -0.33
N GLU A 212 -9.67 18.14 -0.70
CA GLU A 212 -8.69 19.06 -0.09
C GLU A 212 -8.96 20.52 -0.48
N VAL A 213 -9.30 20.78 -1.74
CA VAL A 213 -9.66 22.12 -2.24
C VAL A 213 -10.95 22.62 -1.56
N ASP A 214 -11.96 21.77 -1.36
CA ASP A 214 -13.17 22.14 -0.61
C ASP A 214 -12.84 22.47 0.85
N LEU A 215 -11.97 21.70 1.51
CA LEU A 215 -11.54 22.03 2.87
C LEU A 215 -10.80 23.37 2.92
N ALA A 216 -9.86 23.59 2.00
CA ALA A 216 -9.13 24.86 1.90
C ALA A 216 -10.08 26.04 1.67
N GLY A 217 -11.07 25.88 0.80
CA GLY A 217 -12.11 26.89 0.55
C GLY A 217 -12.93 27.21 1.80
N ARG A 218 -13.37 26.20 2.55
CA ARG A 218 -14.12 26.38 3.80
C ARG A 218 -13.30 27.05 4.90
N LEU A 219 -12.03 26.67 5.03
CA LEU A 219 -11.10 27.30 5.96
C LEU A 219 -10.85 28.77 5.58
N ALA A 220 -10.72 29.07 4.28
CA ALA A 220 -10.55 30.43 3.78
C ALA A 220 -11.79 31.30 4.05
N ALA A 221 -12.99 30.74 3.87
CA ALA A 221 -14.26 31.45 4.00
C ALA A 221 -14.64 31.83 5.45
N ASP A 222 -14.22 31.05 6.45
CA ASP A 222 -14.55 31.34 7.86
C ASP A 222 -13.34 31.09 8.79
N GLU A 223 -12.79 32.19 9.30
CA GLU A 223 -11.62 32.17 10.19
C GLU A 223 -11.83 31.42 11.51
N ARG A 224 -13.08 31.21 11.94
CA ARG A 224 -13.39 30.49 13.18
C ARG A 224 -12.92 29.04 13.13
N TRP A 225 -12.82 28.46 11.94
CA TRP A 225 -12.29 27.10 11.75
C TRP A 225 -10.76 27.02 11.78
N ARG A 226 -10.06 28.15 11.59
CA ARG A 226 -8.59 28.23 11.61
C ARG A 226 -8.03 28.57 13.00
N ARG A 227 -8.70 29.42 13.78
CA ARG A 227 -8.19 29.83 15.11
C ARG A 227 -8.35 28.74 16.14
N GLY A 228 -7.25 28.08 16.50
CA GLY A 228 -7.16 27.12 17.59
C GLY A 228 -7.88 25.78 17.36
N ARG A 229 -8.64 25.65 16.26
CA ARG A 229 -9.46 24.48 15.92
C ARG A 229 -9.09 23.76 14.64
N LEU A 230 -8.07 24.27 13.94
CA LEU A 230 -7.66 23.72 12.64
C LEU A 230 -7.39 22.21 12.71
N ARG A 231 -6.70 21.78 13.77
CA ARG A 231 -6.42 20.36 13.99
C ARG A 231 -7.70 19.54 14.13
N ASP A 232 -8.65 19.98 14.95
CA ASP A 232 -9.93 19.27 15.15
C ASP A 232 -10.74 19.18 13.87
N VAL A 233 -10.78 20.26 13.07
CA VAL A 233 -11.54 20.32 11.82
C VAL A 233 -10.95 19.37 10.79
N VAL A 234 -9.62 19.40 10.62
CA VAL A 234 -8.91 18.47 9.72
C VAL A 234 -9.11 17.04 10.21
N SER A 235 -8.83 16.76 11.49
CA SER A 235 -8.94 15.41 12.05
C SER A 235 -10.36 14.84 11.98
N ALA A 236 -11.39 15.61 12.33
CA ALA A 236 -12.79 15.14 12.27
C ALA A 236 -13.24 14.87 10.84
N ARG A 237 -12.78 15.68 9.88
CA ARG A 237 -13.13 15.53 8.47
C ARG A 237 -12.44 14.33 7.82
N GLU A 238 -11.13 14.16 8.07
CA GLU A 238 -10.40 12.95 7.65
C GLU A 238 -11.04 11.69 8.28
N PHE A 239 -11.37 11.76 9.57
CA PHE A 239 -12.03 10.66 10.26
C PHE A 239 -13.39 10.32 9.66
N ALA A 240 -14.22 11.33 9.38
CA ALA A 240 -15.54 11.12 8.78
C ALA A 240 -15.47 10.58 7.34
N HIS A 241 -14.47 10.99 6.57
CA HIS A 241 -14.34 10.61 5.17
C HIS A 241 -13.66 9.24 4.98
N GLU A 242 -12.64 8.93 5.78
CA GLU A 242 -11.85 7.72 5.59
C GLU A 242 -12.11 6.62 6.62
N ARG A 243 -12.51 7.00 7.85
CA ARG A 243 -12.41 6.10 9.02
C ARG A 243 -13.76 5.73 9.65
N ILE A 244 -14.86 6.40 9.31
CA ILE A 244 -16.19 6.12 9.87
C ILE A 244 -16.69 4.72 9.51
N ASP A 245 -16.43 4.28 8.27
CA ASP A 245 -16.82 2.95 7.80
C ASP A 245 -15.98 1.85 8.45
N VAL A 246 -14.70 2.12 8.71
CA VAL A 246 -13.81 1.20 9.45
C VAL A 246 -14.36 0.98 10.86
N LEU A 247 -14.71 2.06 11.58
CA LEU A 247 -15.29 1.99 12.91
C LEU A 247 -16.60 1.17 12.91
N ASN A 248 -17.47 1.41 11.93
CA ASN A 248 -18.74 0.68 11.79
C ASN A 248 -18.51 -0.82 11.56
N ARG A 249 -17.58 -1.19 10.66
CA ARG A 249 -17.22 -2.60 10.42
C ARG A 249 -16.65 -3.27 11.66
N MET A 250 -15.80 -2.59 12.42
CA MET A 250 -15.22 -3.14 13.65
C MET A 250 -16.28 -3.39 14.73
N ASN A 251 -17.24 -2.47 14.88
CA ASN A 251 -18.38 -2.67 15.80
C ASN A 251 -19.21 -3.89 15.40
N GLN A 252 -19.41 -4.09 14.09
CA GLN A 252 -20.13 -5.25 13.58
C GLN A 252 -19.39 -6.57 13.83
N GLN A 253 -18.10 -6.65 13.52
CA GLN A 253 -17.27 -7.84 13.79
C GLN A 253 -17.22 -8.18 15.28
N ARG A 254 -17.16 -7.18 16.17
CA ARG A 254 -17.19 -7.40 17.62
C ARG A 254 -18.55 -7.89 18.10
N ALA A 255 -19.65 -7.39 17.54
CA ALA A 255 -20.99 -7.91 17.82
C ALA A 255 -21.11 -9.39 17.39
N GLU A 256 -20.56 -9.75 16.22
CA GLU A 256 -20.52 -11.12 15.73
C GLU A 256 -19.69 -12.04 16.64
N ILE A 257 -18.51 -11.63 17.07
CA ILE A 257 -17.66 -12.37 18.02
C ILE A 257 -18.36 -12.53 19.38
N ALA A 258 -19.04 -11.48 19.87
CA ALA A 258 -19.79 -11.55 21.12
C ALA A 258 -20.97 -12.54 21.02
N THR A 259 -21.66 -12.61 19.88
CA THR A 259 -22.70 -13.62 19.65
C THR A 259 -22.15 -15.05 19.55
N LEU A 260 -20.95 -15.23 18.98
CA LEU A 260 -20.29 -16.53 18.90
C LEU A 260 -19.79 -17.01 20.27
N ASN A 261 -19.27 -16.09 21.09
CA ASN A 261 -18.78 -16.38 22.44
C ASN A 261 -19.90 -16.50 23.49
N GLY A 262 -21.08 -15.91 23.23
CA GLY A 262 -22.26 -16.01 24.08
C GLY A 262 -23.07 -17.29 23.91
N GLY A 263 -22.78 -18.10 22.87
CA GLY A 263 -23.52 -19.34 22.56
C GLY A 263 -23.10 -20.59 23.35
N TRP A 264 -22.11 -20.51 24.24
CA TRP A 264 -21.54 -21.67 24.95
C TRP A 264 -21.73 -21.67 26.47
N PHE A 265 -22.44 -20.70 27.03
CA PHE A 265 -22.72 -20.65 28.48
C PHE A 265 -24.23 -20.60 28.75
N GLU A 266 -24.93 -21.71 28.50
CA GLU A 266 -26.17 -22.06 29.21
C GLU A 266 -26.56 -23.52 28.94
N ALA A 267 -26.04 -24.44 29.77
CA ALA A 267 -26.72 -25.68 30.19
C ALA A 267 -25.82 -26.53 31.10
N THR A 268 -25.64 -26.11 32.35
CA THR A 268 -25.39 -27.05 33.46
C THR A 268 -26.03 -26.51 34.73
N GLU A 269 -27.33 -26.74 34.89
CA GLU A 269 -27.91 -26.77 36.23
C GLU A 269 -27.51 -28.08 36.92
N PRO A 270 -27.00 -28.04 38.17
CA PRO A 270 -26.73 -29.24 38.94
C PRO A 270 -28.03 -29.79 39.56
N SER A 271 -28.03 -31.11 39.69
CA SER A 271 -29.04 -32.01 40.29
C SER A 271 -29.75 -31.52 41.54
#